data_AF-A0A0B1SBJ0-F1
#
_entry.id   AF-A0A0B1SBJ0-F1
#
_cell.length_a   1.000
_cell.length_b   1.000
_cell.length_c   1.000
_cell.angle_alpha   90.00
_cell.angle_beta   90.00
_cell.angle_gamma   90.00
#
_symmetry.space_group_name_H-M   'P 1'
#
loop_
_entity.id
_entity.type
_entity.pdbx_description
1 polymer ?
#
loop_
_entity_poly.entity_id
_entity_poly.type
_entity_poly.pdbx_seq_one_letter_code
_entity_poly.pdbx_strand_id
1 'polypeptide(L)'
;MVGSVSAAFLLVFCYGATSVQADVDSGKVTDALNQLVSLDARVDSYTVISYQNMASHKDFSHDNAPNPFYTSVSESALSGATYKSLSSLMGFYNQPDVDTPEQLSGAWNASISGFLSAVVQTPVMQSAQGFLANLGKEEGDFLVF
;
A
#
# COMPACT_ATOMS: atom_id res chain seq x y z
N MET A 1 54.81 -20.57 39.88
CA MET A 1 53.64 -21.45 39.71
C MET A 1 52.45 -20.78 40.38
N VAL A 2 51.36 -20.59 39.61
CA VAL A 2 49.98 -20.21 39.99
C VAL A 2 49.82 -18.85 40.69
N GLY A 3 49.02 -17.88 40.25
CA GLY A 3 48.12 -17.73 39.10
C GLY A 3 47.51 -16.32 39.24
N SER A 4 47.54 -15.53 38.17
CA SER A 4 47.02 -14.16 38.18
C SER A 4 45.50 -14.18 38.33
N VAL A 5 44.99 -13.49 39.34
CA VAL A 5 43.56 -13.28 39.55
C VAL A 5 43.05 -12.38 38.43
N SER A 6 42.36 -12.98 37.45
CA SER A 6 41.57 -12.26 36.45
C SER A 6 40.29 -11.78 37.12
N ALA A 7 40.25 -10.49 37.42
CA ALA A 7 39.07 -9.79 37.93
C ALA A 7 38.91 -8.45 37.19
N ALA A 8 38.97 -8.49 35.86
CA ALA A 8 38.30 -7.49 35.04
C ALA A 8 36.88 -8.00 34.79
N PHE A 9 36.07 -7.68 35.79
CA PHE A 9 34.63 -7.80 35.90
C PHE A 9 33.89 -7.52 34.58
N LEU A 10 33.00 -8.44 34.23
CA LEU A 10 31.78 -8.24 33.43
C LEU A 10 31.77 -7.03 32.47
N LEU A 11 32.19 -7.27 31.23
CA LEU A 11 31.46 -6.74 30.07
C LEU A 11 30.59 -7.86 29.51
N VAL A 12 29.64 -8.28 30.36
CA VAL A 12 28.37 -8.84 29.90
C VAL A 12 27.61 -7.65 29.31
N PHE A 13 27.54 -7.59 27.99
CA PHE A 13 26.28 -7.44 27.26
C PHE A 13 26.60 -7.78 25.80
N CYS A 14 26.29 -9.03 25.47
CA CYS A 14 25.82 -9.48 24.18
C CYS A 14 26.37 -8.76 22.95
N TYR A 15 27.37 -9.38 22.33
CA TYR A 15 27.27 -9.68 20.90
C TYR A 15 25.81 -10.08 20.59
N GLY A 16 25.05 -9.23 19.89
CA GLY A 16 23.71 -9.58 19.42
C GLY A 16 22.64 -8.53 19.67
N ALA A 17 22.73 -7.41 18.94
CA ALA A 17 21.59 -6.71 18.33
C ALA A 17 22.08 -5.43 17.64
N THR A 18 23.12 -5.52 16.81
CA THR A 18 23.09 -4.69 15.62
C THR A 18 21.98 -5.28 14.77
N SER A 19 20.76 -4.76 14.91
CA SER A 19 19.83 -4.77 13.78
C SER A 19 20.49 -3.90 12.70
N VAL A 20 21.47 -4.49 12.01
CA VAL A 20 21.65 -4.17 10.60
C VAL A 20 20.32 -4.61 10.01
N GLN A 21 19.37 -3.68 9.98
CA GLN A 21 18.20 -3.79 9.16
C GLN A 21 18.80 -3.93 7.76
N ALA A 22 18.93 -5.18 7.31
CA ALA A 22 19.52 -5.48 6.02
C ALA A 22 18.75 -4.60 5.04
N ASP A 23 19.45 -3.63 4.47
CA ASP A 23 18.88 -2.73 3.49
C ASP A 23 18.27 -3.63 2.43
N VAL A 24 16.97 -3.50 2.20
CA VAL A 24 16.29 -4.40 1.27
C VAL A 24 16.85 -4.08 -0.09
N ASP A 25 17.57 -5.04 -0.67
CA ASP A 25 18.21 -4.92 -1.96
C ASP A 25 17.21 -4.33 -2.98
N SER A 26 17.54 -3.16 -3.53
CA SER A 26 16.67 -2.42 -4.44
C SER A 26 16.39 -3.17 -5.74
N GLY A 27 17.30 -4.07 -6.17
CA GLY A 27 17.08 -5.01 -7.26
C GLY A 27 15.97 -6.00 -6.92
N LYS A 28 15.99 -6.57 -5.70
CA LYS A 28 14.91 -7.47 -5.23
C LYS A 28 13.56 -6.77 -5.11
N VAL A 29 13.54 -5.52 -4.67
CA VAL A 29 12.30 -4.71 -4.65
C VAL A 29 11.79 -4.49 -6.07
N THR A 30 12.68 -4.14 -7.00
CA THR A 30 12.33 -3.92 -8.42
C THR A 30 11.75 -5.19 -9.04
N ASP A 31 12.38 -6.34 -8.82
CA ASP A 31 11.92 -7.63 -9.32
C ASP A 31 10.54 -7.99 -8.73
N ALA A 32 10.35 -7.79 -7.43
CA ALA A 32 9.07 -8.01 -6.77
C ALA A 32 7.97 -7.11 -7.36
N LEU A 33 8.23 -5.82 -7.55
CA LEU A 33 7.27 -4.88 -8.17
C LEU A 33 6.93 -5.27 -9.61
N ASN A 34 7.92 -5.67 -10.41
CA ASN A 34 7.69 -6.15 -11.77
C ASN A 34 6.84 -7.41 -11.79
N GLN A 35 7.03 -8.31 -10.82
CA GLN A 35 6.18 -9.48 -10.65
C GLN A 35 4.73 -9.07 -10.33
N LEU A 36 4.51 -8.09 -9.44
CA LEU A 36 3.16 -7.59 -9.14
C LEU A 36 2.44 -7.06 -10.38
N VAL A 37 3.14 -6.30 -11.23
CA VAL A 37 2.60 -5.78 -12.50
C VAL A 37 2.16 -6.91 -13.45
N SER A 38 2.85 -8.06 -13.43
CA SER A 38 2.46 -9.21 -14.26
C SER A 38 1.22 -9.94 -13.76
N LEU A 39 0.94 -9.85 -12.46
CA LEU A 39 -0.23 -10.46 -11.79
C LEU A 39 -1.46 -9.56 -11.83
N ASP A 40 -1.26 -8.25 -12.00
CA ASP A 40 -2.33 -7.30 -12.21
C ASP A 40 -2.83 -7.39 -13.65
N ALA A 41 -4.09 -7.78 -13.82
CA ALA A 41 -4.70 -7.91 -15.13
C ALA A 41 -4.77 -6.52 -15.77
N ARG A 42 -4.04 -6.31 -16.87
CA ARG A 42 -3.96 -5.00 -17.51
C ARG A 42 -5.34 -4.49 -17.93
N VAL A 43 -5.67 -3.32 -17.41
CA VAL A 43 -6.95 -2.61 -17.60
C VAL A 43 -6.84 -1.46 -18.60
N ASP A 44 -5.79 -1.43 -19.43
CA ASP A 44 -5.48 -0.29 -20.31
C ASP A 44 -6.64 0.08 -21.28
N SER A 45 -7.58 -0.86 -21.53
CA SER A 45 -8.78 -0.63 -22.34
C SER A 45 -10.03 -0.23 -21.55
N TYR A 46 -9.96 -0.18 -20.21
CA TYR A 46 -11.08 0.13 -19.33
C TYR A 46 -11.23 1.61 -19.02
N THR A 47 -10.37 2.48 -19.54
CA THR A 47 -10.55 3.93 -19.40
C THR A 47 -10.25 4.63 -20.72
N VAL A 48 -10.92 5.76 -20.95
CA VAL A 48 -10.58 6.67 -22.04
C VAL A 48 -10.26 8.02 -21.42
N ILE A 49 -9.02 8.46 -21.60
CA ILE A 49 -8.48 9.68 -21.02
C ILE A 49 -8.44 10.78 -22.08
N SER A 50 -8.96 11.96 -21.75
CA SER A 50 -8.85 13.16 -22.57
C SER A 50 -7.62 13.95 -22.13
N TYR A 51 -6.47 13.66 -22.72
CA TYR A 51 -5.25 14.46 -22.54
C TYR A 51 -5.46 15.84 -23.18
N GLN A 52 -5.46 16.87 -22.33
CA GLN A 52 -5.64 18.27 -22.74
C GLN A 52 -4.34 19.05 -22.53
N ASN A 53 -4.37 20.35 -22.84
CA ASN A 53 -3.19 21.18 -22.70
C ASN A 53 -2.77 21.29 -21.24
N MET A 54 -1.46 21.46 -21.02
CA MET A 54 -0.90 21.65 -19.70
C MET A 54 -1.58 22.84 -19.00
N ALA A 55 -1.97 22.64 -17.73
CA ALA A 55 -2.44 23.72 -16.89
C ALA A 55 -1.38 24.84 -16.87
N SER A 56 -1.76 26.04 -17.33
CA SER A 56 -0.86 27.19 -17.38
C SER A 56 -1.25 28.17 -16.30
N HIS A 57 -0.28 28.58 -15.47
CA HIS A 57 -0.50 29.60 -14.44
C HIS A 57 -0.41 31.04 -14.99
N LYS A 58 -0.30 31.21 -16.32
CA LYS A 58 -0.05 32.51 -16.94
C LYS A 58 -1.31 33.35 -17.12
N ASP A 59 -2.47 32.70 -17.23
CA ASP A 59 -3.74 33.35 -17.42
C ASP A 59 -4.84 32.55 -16.70
N PHE A 60 -5.36 33.11 -15.61
CA PHE A 60 -6.42 32.49 -14.80
C PHE A 60 -7.81 32.63 -15.44
N SER A 61 -7.94 33.37 -16.54
CA SER A 61 -9.20 33.54 -17.27
C SER A 61 -9.42 32.49 -18.37
N HIS A 62 -8.42 31.64 -18.63
CA HIS A 62 -8.48 30.58 -19.63
C HIS A 62 -8.25 29.21 -19.02
N ASP A 63 -9.26 28.33 -19.11
CA ASP A 63 -9.10 26.93 -18.76
C ASP A 63 -8.49 26.16 -19.94
N ASN A 64 -7.28 25.64 -19.74
CA ASN A 64 -6.55 24.84 -20.72
C ASN A 64 -7.03 23.38 -20.79
N ALA A 65 -7.86 22.94 -19.84
CA ALA A 65 -8.38 21.58 -19.76
C ALA A 65 -9.89 21.56 -19.44
N PRO A 66 -10.74 22.17 -20.29
CA PRO A 66 -12.16 22.37 -20.00
C PRO A 66 -12.99 21.08 -19.98
N ASN A 67 -12.47 19.98 -20.53
CA ASN A 67 -13.19 18.70 -20.56
C ASN A 67 -12.82 17.82 -19.35
N PRO A 68 -13.70 16.89 -18.94
CA PRO A 68 -13.35 15.88 -17.94
C PRO A 68 -12.12 15.05 -18.36
N PHE A 69 -11.25 14.76 -17.40
CA PHE A 69 -10.04 13.95 -17.65
C PHE A 69 -10.40 12.52 -18.07
N TYR A 70 -11.34 11.89 -17.38
CA TYR A 70 -11.93 10.61 -17.80
C TYR A 70 -13.18 10.86 -18.63
N THR A 71 -13.17 10.37 -19.87
CA THR A 71 -14.33 10.45 -20.78
C THR A 71 -15.18 9.18 -20.73
N SER A 72 -14.57 8.05 -20.36
CA SER A 72 -15.30 6.83 -20.02
C SER A 72 -14.48 5.95 -19.09
N VAL A 73 -15.16 5.18 -18.26
CA VAL A 73 -14.61 4.09 -17.45
C VAL A 73 -15.46 2.86 -17.69
N SER A 74 -14.84 1.70 -17.88
CA SER A 74 -15.55 0.45 -18.08
C SER A 74 -16.25 0.04 -16.80
N GLU A 75 -17.55 -0.21 -16.90
CA GLU A 75 -18.35 -0.68 -15.76
C GLU A 75 -17.90 -2.07 -15.31
N SER A 76 -17.36 -2.90 -16.21
CA SER A 76 -16.79 -4.20 -15.84
C SER A 76 -15.60 -4.05 -14.89
N ALA A 77 -14.78 -3.02 -15.04
CA ALA A 77 -13.66 -2.73 -14.15
C ALA A 77 -14.16 -2.33 -12.76
N LEU A 78 -15.16 -1.45 -12.70
CA LEU A 78 -15.78 -0.99 -11.46
C LEU A 78 -16.59 -2.09 -10.76
N SER A 79 -17.03 -3.11 -11.52
CA SER A 79 -17.80 -4.23 -10.98
C SER A 79 -16.98 -5.25 -10.19
N GLY A 80 -15.65 -5.17 -10.25
CA GLY A 80 -14.72 -6.05 -9.52
C GLY A 80 -14.87 -5.91 -8.00
N ALA A 81 -14.63 -7.00 -7.28
CA ALA A 81 -14.80 -7.05 -5.83
C ALA A 81 -14.00 -5.96 -5.10
N THR A 82 -12.77 -5.72 -5.53
CA THR A 82 -11.86 -4.72 -4.94
C THR A 82 -12.32 -3.28 -5.19
N TYR A 83 -12.77 -2.94 -6.41
CA TYR A 83 -13.30 -1.59 -6.70
C TYR A 83 -14.63 -1.33 -5.99
N LYS A 84 -15.49 -2.34 -5.87
CA LYS A 84 -16.75 -2.25 -5.11
C LYS A 84 -16.52 -2.02 -3.61
N SER A 85 -15.59 -2.75 -3.01
CA SER A 85 -15.28 -2.60 -1.59
C SER A 85 -14.56 -1.27 -1.32
N LEU A 86 -13.68 -0.83 -2.22
CA LEU A 86 -13.07 0.51 -2.17
C LEU A 86 -14.12 1.62 -2.28
N SER A 87 -15.04 1.53 -3.24
CA SER A 87 -16.13 2.52 -3.40
C SER A 87 -17.01 2.61 -2.15
N SER A 88 -17.30 1.46 -1.52
CA SER A 88 -18.05 1.42 -0.26
C SER A 88 -17.30 2.10 0.88
N LEU A 89 -15.98 1.91 0.96
CA LEU A 89 -15.12 2.57 1.96
C LEU A 89 -15.03 4.09 1.72
N MET A 90 -14.85 4.51 0.47
CA MET A 90 -14.81 5.93 0.10
C MET A 90 -16.10 6.67 0.45
N GLY A 91 -17.25 5.97 0.47
CA GLY A 91 -18.54 6.54 0.86
C GLY A 91 -18.60 7.09 2.29
N PHE A 92 -17.66 6.73 3.17
CA PHE A 92 -17.56 7.31 4.52
C PHE A 92 -16.78 8.64 4.55
N TYR A 93 -16.06 8.98 3.49
CA TYR A 93 -15.22 10.18 3.37
C TYR A 93 -15.83 11.27 2.48
N ASN A 94 -17.16 11.37 2.44
CA ASN A 94 -17.85 12.33 1.56
C ASN A 94 -17.79 13.79 2.04
N GLN A 95 -17.53 14.02 3.34
CA GLN A 95 -17.45 15.36 3.94
C GLN A 95 -16.34 15.39 4.99
N PRO A 96 -15.06 15.26 4.59
CA PRO A 96 -13.96 15.32 5.53
C PRO A 96 -13.89 16.72 6.13
N ASP A 97 -13.86 16.78 7.47
CA ASP A 97 -13.69 18.00 8.23
C ASP A 97 -12.51 17.81 9.19
N VAL A 98 -11.48 18.66 9.05
CA VAL A 98 -10.26 18.59 9.85
C VAL A 98 -10.50 18.97 11.31
N ASP A 99 -11.57 19.73 11.59
CA ASP A 99 -11.88 20.23 12.91
C ASP A 99 -12.84 19.29 13.69
N THR A 100 -13.40 18.28 13.02
CA THR A 100 -14.33 17.31 13.62
C THR A 100 -13.66 15.94 13.73
N PRO A 101 -13.52 15.37 14.94
CA PRO A 101 -12.99 14.01 15.10
C PRO A 101 -13.84 12.97 14.36
N GLU A 102 -13.18 12.11 13.59
CA GLU A 102 -13.84 11.01 12.89
C GLU A 102 -14.45 10.02 13.89
N GLN A 103 -15.72 9.70 13.69
CA GLN A 103 -16.42 8.68 14.47
C GLN A 103 -16.58 7.40 13.66
N LEU A 104 -15.76 6.39 13.97
CA LEU A 104 -15.82 5.08 13.34
C LEU A 104 -17.11 4.36 13.75
N SER A 105 -18.07 4.35 12.84
CA SER A 105 -19.29 3.56 13.00
C SER A 105 -19.02 2.07 12.75
N GLY A 106 -19.91 1.20 13.23
CA GLY A 106 -19.82 -0.24 12.94
C GLY A 106 -19.85 -0.55 11.44
N ALA A 107 -20.62 0.22 10.66
CA ALA A 107 -20.67 0.08 9.20
C ALA A 107 -19.36 0.48 8.52
N TRP A 108 -18.68 1.51 9.06
CA TRP A 108 -17.37 1.92 8.57
C TRP A 108 -16.33 0.84 8.82
N ASN A 109 -16.27 0.30 10.05
CA ASN A 109 -15.38 -0.82 10.37
C ASN A 109 -15.64 -2.04 9.46
N ALA A 110 -16.91 -2.38 9.21
CA ALA A 110 -17.26 -3.46 8.29
C ALA A 110 -16.78 -3.18 6.85
N SER A 111 -16.83 -1.92 6.40
CA SER A 111 -16.32 -1.54 5.08
C SER A 111 -14.79 -1.61 4.99
N ILE A 112 -14.08 -1.27 6.07
CA ILE A 112 -12.61 -1.45 6.16
C ILE A 112 -12.27 -2.94 6.05
N SER A 113 -12.88 -3.78 6.89
CA SER A 113 -12.65 -5.23 6.84
C SER A 113 -13.02 -5.84 5.49
N GLY A 114 -14.11 -5.38 4.88
CA GLY A 114 -14.54 -5.82 3.55
C GLY A 114 -13.55 -5.44 2.44
N PHE A 115 -12.96 -4.24 2.51
CA PHE A 115 -11.91 -3.82 1.59
C PHE A 115 -10.64 -4.65 1.76
N LEU A 116 -10.13 -4.78 2.98
CA LEU A 116 -8.94 -5.58 3.28
C LEU A 116 -9.13 -7.03 2.82
N SER A 117 -10.26 -7.65 3.16
CA SER A 117 -10.61 -9.01 2.75
C SER A 117 -10.61 -9.18 1.23
N ALA A 118 -11.10 -8.19 0.48
CA ALA A 118 -11.11 -8.23 -0.98
C ALA A 118 -9.69 -8.10 -1.57
N VAL A 119 -8.83 -7.28 -0.97
CA VAL A 119 -7.46 -7.04 -1.43
C VAL A 119 -6.56 -8.25 -1.16
N VAL A 120 -6.59 -8.84 0.04
CA VAL A 120 -5.73 -9.98 0.41
C VAL A 120 -6.02 -11.25 -0.39
N GLN A 121 -7.21 -11.36 -0.96
CA GLN A 121 -7.56 -12.46 -1.86
C GLN A 121 -7.00 -12.30 -3.27
N THR A 122 -6.43 -11.14 -3.61
CA THR A 122 -5.86 -10.91 -4.94
C THR A 122 -4.51 -11.61 -5.10
N PRO A 123 -4.18 -12.14 -6.29
CA PRO A 123 -2.86 -12.69 -6.57
C PRO A 123 -1.72 -11.70 -6.33
N VAL A 124 -1.97 -10.41 -6.60
CA VAL A 124 -1.03 -9.32 -6.35
C VAL A 124 -0.68 -9.23 -4.86
N MET A 125 -1.68 -9.18 -3.98
CA MET A 125 -1.42 -9.05 -2.54
C MET A 125 -0.80 -10.32 -1.95
N GLN A 126 -1.21 -11.51 -2.41
CA GLN A 126 -0.57 -12.78 -2.00
C GLN A 126 0.90 -12.84 -2.40
N SER A 127 1.25 -12.31 -3.58
CA SER A 127 2.66 -12.21 -4.02
C SER A 127 3.44 -11.19 -3.19
N ALA A 128 2.83 -10.07 -2.80
CA ALA A 128 3.46 -9.08 -1.93
C ALA A 128 3.71 -9.64 -0.51
N GLN A 129 2.74 -10.36 0.05
CA GLN A 129 2.88 -11.08 1.32
C GLN A 129 4.05 -12.08 1.26
N GLY A 130 4.10 -12.92 0.23
CA GLY A 130 5.22 -13.86 0.05
C GLY A 130 6.59 -13.17 -0.01
N PHE A 131 6.68 -11.99 -0.63
CA PHE A 131 7.91 -11.20 -0.62
C PHE A 131 8.29 -10.71 0.79
N LEU A 132 7.33 -10.16 1.55
CA LEU A 132 7.57 -9.69 2.92
C LEU A 132 7.92 -10.84 3.87
N ALA A 133 7.27 -12.00 3.72
CA ALA A 133 7.55 -13.20 4.51
C ALA A 133 9.00 -13.65 4.32
N ASN A 134 9.47 -13.66 3.08
CA ASN A 134 10.85 -14.03 2.73
C ASN A 134 11.90 -13.06 3.29
N LEU A 135 11.51 -11.81 3.59
CA LEU A 135 12.36 -10.83 4.25
C LEU A 135 12.30 -10.90 5.79
N GLY A 136 11.47 -11.78 6.35
CA GLY A 136 11.17 -11.80 7.78
C GLY A 136 10.50 -10.51 8.27
N LYS A 137 9.71 -9.87 7.40
CA LYS A 137 9.04 -8.58 7.66
C LYS A 137 7.54 -8.71 7.87
N GLU A 138 6.98 -9.91 7.76
CA GLU A 138 5.64 -10.20 8.26
C GLU A 138 5.73 -10.47 9.77
N GLU A 139 5.44 -9.46 10.59
CA GLU A 139 5.10 -9.64 11.99
C GLU A 139 3.57 -9.80 12.11
N GLY A 140 3.02 -10.94 11.68
CA GLY A 140 1.57 -11.14 11.73
C GLY A 140 1.11 -12.54 11.32
N ASP A 141 0.06 -13.01 12.00
CA ASP A 141 -0.69 -14.21 11.65
C ASP A 141 -1.23 -14.10 10.21
N PHE A 142 -1.40 -15.22 9.49
CA PHE A 142 -1.87 -15.24 8.09
C PHE A 142 -3.26 -14.58 7.90
N LEU A 143 -3.96 -14.31 9.02
CA LEU A 143 -5.24 -13.62 9.12
C LEU A 143 -5.14 -12.12 9.48
N VAL A 144 -3.94 -11.59 9.72
CA VAL A 144 -3.66 -10.20 10.13
C VAL A 144 -2.60 -9.59 9.19
N PHE A 145 -2.87 -9.74 7.90
CA PHE A 145 -2.80 -8.62 6.97
C PHE A 145 -4.23 -8.29 6.54
#